data_AF-A0A3Q7HL15-F1
#
_entry.id   AF-A0A3Q7HL15-F1
#
_cell.length_a   1.000
_cell.length_b   1.000
_cell.length_c   1.000
_cell.angle_alpha   90.00
_cell.angle_beta   90.00
_cell.angle_gamma   90.00
#
_symmetry.space_group_name_H-M   'P 1'
#
loop_
_entity.id
_entity.type
_entity.pdbx_description
1 polymer ?
#
loop_
_entity_poly.entity_id
_entity_poly.type
_entity_poly.pdbx_seq_one_letter_code
_entity_poly.pdbx_strand_id
1 'polypeptide(L)'
;VFKHLPSGQERSVCPCVSKRWLMLLRNILMDEIAECNCIESEGYLVRSIFGRDAKDVKLAAITIETPNHGELENLYIQGNNPCRGVIDAGLATIAPGFPTLIDLSLSIVSFIVGKGLSEIVYGLHILEKLDIFQCQIITDKYLLDFSKNCPNMNSLTTDSCSNIWNYSLKFVAGNTTIDLVGGMFRKLTHIELSGLLRITDEGIIPIVQNCAANFVVSFNNS
;
A
#
# COMPACT_ATOMS: atom_id res chain seq x y z
N VAL A 1 -1.29 -32.47 -6.90
CA VAL A 1 -1.03 -31.44 -7.95
C VAL A 1 -0.69 -30.09 -7.33
N PHE A 2 -1.61 -29.34 -6.70
CA PHE A 2 -1.31 -28.00 -6.15
C PHE A 2 -0.29 -27.95 -5.00
N LYS A 3 -0.30 -28.95 -4.09
CA LYS A 3 0.72 -29.10 -3.04
C LYS A 3 2.14 -29.34 -3.60
N HIS A 4 2.29 -29.59 -4.89
CA HIS A 4 3.57 -29.87 -5.56
C HIS A 4 3.95 -28.79 -6.59
N LEU A 5 3.18 -27.69 -6.69
CA LEU A 5 3.60 -26.52 -7.46
C LEU A 5 4.76 -25.84 -6.69
N PRO A 6 5.95 -25.71 -7.32
CA PRO A 6 7.19 -25.34 -6.63
C PRO A 6 7.28 -23.85 -6.28
N SER A 7 6.47 -22.97 -6.87
CA SER A 7 6.54 -21.52 -6.68
C SER A 7 5.22 -20.91 -6.17
N GLY A 8 5.32 -19.87 -5.32
CA GLY A 8 4.15 -19.07 -4.91
C GLY A 8 3.52 -18.31 -6.09
N GLN A 9 4.33 -18.05 -7.12
CA GLN A 9 3.96 -17.35 -8.35
C GLN A 9 3.03 -18.18 -9.25
N GLU A 10 3.12 -19.52 -9.25
CA GLU A 10 2.18 -20.39 -9.98
C GLU A 10 0.85 -20.56 -9.24
N ARG A 11 0.88 -20.50 -7.90
CA ARG A 11 -0.32 -20.62 -7.06
C ARG A 11 -1.19 -19.36 -7.10
N SER A 12 -0.58 -18.18 -7.26
CA SER A 12 -1.30 -16.89 -7.35
C SER A 12 -2.07 -16.68 -8.67
N VAL A 13 -1.76 -17.44 -9.73
CA VAL A 13 -2.46 -17.35 -11.04
C VAL A 13 -3.63 -18.32 -11.17
N CYS A 14 -3.65 -19.37 -10.34
CA CYS A 14 -4.70 -20.40 -10.36
C CYS A 14 -6.13 -19.93 -10.02
N PRO A 15 -6.37 -18.83 -9.26
CA PRO A 15 -7.69 -18.24 -9.07
C PRO A 15 -8.38 -17.84 -10.38
N CYS A 16 -7.60 -17.49 -11.41
CA CYS A 16 -8.10 -17.02 -12.70
C CYS A 16 -8.55 -18.16 -13.64
N VAL A 17 -8.34 -19.42 -13.27
CA VAL A 17 -8.52 -20.58 -14.17
C VAL A 17 -9.93 -21.17 -14.12
N SER A 18 -10.59 -21.22 -12.95
CA SER A 18 -11.96 -21.74 -12.79
C SER A 18 -12.49 -21.62 -11.35
N LYS A 19 -13.81 -21.51 -11.16
CA LYS A 19 -14.48 -21.53 -9.85
C LYS A 19 -14.15 -22.78 -9.01
N ARG A 20 -13.91 -23.92 -9.67
CA ARG A 20 -13.52 -25.17 -9.00
C ARG A 20 -12.07 -25.16 -8.54
N TRP A 21 -11.20 -24.46 -9.28
CA TRP A 21 -9.80 -24.26 -8.94
C TRP A 21 -9.66 -23.30 -7.75
N LEU A 22 -10.44 -22.21 -7.75
CA LEU A 22 -10.64 -21.31 -6.61
C LEU A 22 -11.04 -22.05 -5.33
N MET A 23 -12.06 -22.91 -5.37
CA MET A 23 -12.53 -23.62 -4.18
C MET A 23 -11.53 -24.67 -3.65
N LEU A 24 -10.76 -25.33 -4.51
CA LEU A 24 -9.70 -26.25 -4.09
C LEU A 24 -8.50 -25.53 -3.47
N LEU A 25 -8.14 -24.35 -4.00
CA LEU A 25 -7.14 -23.47 -3.39
C LEU A 25 -7.59 -22.94 -2.04
N ARG A 26 -8.87 -22.53 -1.92
CA ARG A 26 -9.46 -22.09 -0.65
C ARG A 26 -9.23 -23.12 0.46
N ASN A 27 -9.50 -24.40 0.21
CA ASN A 27 -9.31 -25.45 1.23
C ASN A 27 -7.84 -25.70 1.59
N ILE A 28 -6.90 -25.53 0.64
CA ILE A 28 -5.46 -25.68 0.90
C ILE A 28 -4.91 -24.47 1.67
N LEU A 29 -5.42 -23.27 1.35
CA LEU A 29 -5.03 -22.02 1.98
C LEU A 29 -5.63 -21.90 3.39
N MET A 30 -6.86 -22.38 3.63
CA MET A 30 -7.51 -22.39 4.96
C MET A 30 -6.67 -23.08 6.05
N ASP A 31 -5.95 -24.15 5.71
CA ASP A 31 -5.01 -24.80 6.64
C ASP A 31 -3.78 -23.92 6.96
N GLU A 32 -3.40 -22.99 6.07
CA GLU A 32 -2.30 -22.01 6.27
C GLU A 32 -2.82 -20.67 6.86
N ILE A 33 -4.14 -20.44 6.93
CA ILE A 33 -4.72 -19.13 7.26
C ILE A 33 -5.00 -18.91 8.74
N ALA A 34 -5.12 -19.96 9.55
CA ALA A 34 -5.57 -19.93 10.96
C ALA A 34 -4.84 -18.97 11.92
N GLU A 35 -3.79 -18.27 11.47
CA GLU A 35 -3.01 -17.28 12.22
C GLU A 35 -3.24 -15.80 11.78
N CYS A 36 -4.17 -15.49 10.87
CA CYS A 36 -4.52 -14.10 10.56
C CYS A 36 -5.48 -13.51 11.59
N ASN A 37 -5.06 -12.47 12.31
CA ASN A 37 -5.91 -11.74 13.25
C ASN A 37 -6.90 -10.85 12.49
N CYS A 38 -8.11 -11.37 12.28
CA CYS A 38 -9.27 -10.61 11.84
C CYS A 38 -9.87 -9.91 13.06
N ILE A 39 -9.75 -8.58 13.14
CA ILE A 39 -10.41 -7.81 14.19
C ILE A 39 -11.51 -7.00 13.51
N GLU A 40 -12.77 -7.24 13.87
CA GLU A 40 -13.86 -6.33 13.57
C GLU A 40 -13.72 -5.14 14.53
N SER A 41 -13.33 -3.98 14.00
CA SER A 41 -13.28 -2.74 14.77
C SER A 41 -14.25 -1.76 14.12
N GLU A 42 -15.24 -1.31 14.91
CA GLU A 42 -16.16 -0.23 14.54
C GLU A 42 -16.89 -0.39 13.19
N GLY A 43 -17.35 -1.61 12.86
CA GLY A 43 -18.18 -1.86 11.69
C GLY A 43 -17.44 -1.97 10.35
N TYR A 44 -16.11 -1.90 10.38
CA TYR A 44 -15.23 -2.05 9.21
C TYR A 44 -14.34 -3.28 9.34
N LEU A 45 -14.09 -3.95 8.22
CA LEU A 45 -13.23 -5.13 8.21
C LEU A 45 -11.77 -4.68 8.17
N VAL A 46 -10.99 -5.14 9.14
CA VAL A 46 -9.54 -4.95 9.20
C VAL A 46 -8.84 -6.28 8.97
N ARG A 47 -7.75 -6.25 8.18
CA ARG A 47 -6.84 -7.39 7.99
C ARG A 47 -5.40 -6.95 8.15
N SER A 48 -4.61 -7.80 8.79
CA SER A 48 -3.20 -7.55 8.95
C SER A 48 -2.37 -8.80 8.71
N ILE A 49 -1.24 -8.64 8.04
CA ILE A 49 -0.30 -9.72 7.72
C ILE A 49 1.11 -9.26 8.13
N PHE A 50 1.77 -10.04 8.98
CA PHE A 50 3.06 -9.66 9.57
C PHE A 50 4.13 -10.73 9.38
N GLY A 51 5.40 -10.31 9.41
CA GLY A 51 6.55 -11.17 9.56
C GLY A 51 6.72 -12.20 8.44
N ARG A 52 6.78 -13.49 8.81
CA ARG A 52 6.98 -14.58 7.83
C ARG A 52 5.74 -14.89 7.01
N ASP A 53 4.57 -14.39 7.41
CA ASP A 53 3.29 -14.68 6.74
C ASP A 53 2.92 -13.65 5.69
N ALA A 54 3.64 -12.51 5.66
CA ALA A 54 3.57 -11.51 4.61
C ALA A 54 4.13 -12.07 3.29
N LYS A 55 3.30 -12.88 2.62
CA LYS A 55 3.56 -13.61 1.37
C LYS A 55 2.38 -13.45 0.42
N ASP A 56 2.65 -13.52 -0.87
CA ASP A 56 1.63 -13.53 -1.94
C ASP A 56 0.52 -14.56 -1.70
N VAL A 57 0.87 -15.74 -1.19
CA VAL A 57 -0.08 -16.83 -0.93
C VAL A 57 -1.13 -16.41 0.10
N LYS A 58 -0.72 -15.68 1.13
CA LYS A 58 -1.62 -15.19 2.19
C LYS A 58 -2.47 -14.03 1.68
N LEU A 59 -1.90 -13.11 0.89
CA LEU A 59 -2.65 -12.03 0.23
C LEU A 59 -3.72 -12.60 -0.72
N ALA A 60 -3.35 -13.56 -1.56
CA ALA A 60 -4.28 -14.23 -2.46
C ALA A 60 -5.38 -14.97 -1.69
N ALA A 61 -5.10 -15.47 -0.50
CA ALA A 61 -6.11 -16.12 0.32
C ALA A 61 -7.12 -15.11 0.88
N ILE A 62 -6.66 -13.97 1.41
CA ILE A 62 -7.54 -12.93 1.95
C ILE A 62 -8.44 -12.37 0.84
N THR A 63 -7.93 -12.19 -0.38
CA THR A 63 -8.74 -11.72 -1.52
C THR A 63 -9.82 -12.72 -1.95
N ILE A 64 -9.61 -14.02 -1.71
CA ILE A 64 -10.60 -15.09 -1.98
C ILE A 64 -11.59 -15.23 -0.82
N GLU A 65 -11.16 -14.95 0.41
CA GLU A 65 -11.95 -15.10 1.64
C GLU A 65 -12.94 -13.96 1.92
N THR A 66 -12.86 -12.84 1.20
CA THR A 66 -13.86 -11.78 1.25
C THR A 66 -14.95 -12.06 0.20
N PRO A 67 -16.05 -12.79 0.53
CA PRO A 67 -17.08 -13.17 -0.43
C PRO A 67 -17.84 -11.98 -1.02
N ASN A 68 -17.77 -10.84 -0.35
CA ASN A 68 -18.16 -9.52 -0.84
C ASN A 68 -16.88 -8.70 -0.99
N HIS A 69 -16.46 -8.44 -2.23
CA HIS A 69 -15.28 -7.63 -2.59
C HIS A 69 -15.36 -6.15 -2.15
N GLY A 70 -16.06 -5.82 -1.07
CA GLY A 70 -16.43 -4.43 -0.74
C GLY A 70 -16.50 -4.07 0.74
N GLU A 71 -15.98 -4.90 1.65
CA GLU A 71 -16.02 -4.61 3.10
C GLU A 71 -14.63 -4.43 3.73
N LEU A 72 -13.55 -4.81 3.03
CA LEU A 72 -12.20 -4.58 3.54
C LEU A 72 -11.81 -3.13 3.30
N GLU A 73 -11.77 -2.37 4.39
CA GLU A 73 -11.39 -0.96 4.35
C GLU A 73 -9.95 -0.77 4.79
N ASN A 74 -9.43 -1.62 5.69
CA ASN A 74 -8.10 -1.43 6.27
C ASN A 74 -7.24 -2.68 6.08
N LEU A 75 -6.07 -2.51 5.45
CA LEU A 75 -5.11 -3.57 5.20
C LEU A 75 -3.70 -3.15 5.63
N TYR A 76 -3.13 -3.91 6.57
CA TYR A 76 -1.78 -3.68 7.08
C TYR A 76 -0.85 -4.83 6.69
N ILE A 77 0.24 -4.53 5.99
CA ILE A 77 1.22 -5.53 5.54
C ILE A 77 2.59 -5.15 6.06
N GLN A 78 3.19 -6.01 6.87
CA GLN A 78 4.58 -5.88 7.31
C GLN A 78 5.39 -7.10 6.93
N GLY A 79 6.31 -6.93 5.98
CA GLY A 79 7.28 -7.95 5.60
C GLY A 79 8.42 -8.07 6.62
N ASN A 80 9.05 -9.24 6.68
CA ASN A 80 10.41 -9.39 7.24
C ASN A 80 11.10 -10.63 6.64
N ASN A 81 10.74 -11.01 5.42
CA ASN A 81 11.20 -12.26 4.83
C ASN A 81 12.07 -11.99 3.59
N PRO A 82 13.40 -12.17 3.68
CA PRO A 82 14.34 -11.89 2.59
C PRO A 82 14.34 -12.95 1.47
N CYS A 83 13.50 -13.98 1.53
CA CYS A 83 13.50 -15.05 0.53
C CYS A 83 12.12 -15.33 -0.08
N ARG A 84 11.05 -15.05 0.66
CA ARG A 84 9.66 -15.27 0.27
C ARG A 84 8.79 -14.19 0.93
N GLY A 85 8.97 -12.94 0.54
CA GLY A 85 8.11 -11.83 0.94
C GLY A 85 6.98 -11.60 -0.07
N VAL A 86 6.19 -10.55 0.15
CA VAL A 86 5.25 -10.03 -0.85
C VAL A 86 6.04 -9.47 -2.04
N ILE A 87 5.67 -9.88 -3.25
CA ILE A 87 6.22 -9.36 -4.51
C ILE A 87 5.14 -8.65 -5.34
N ASP A 88 5.50 -8.13 -6.51
CA ASP A 88 4.57 -7.43 -7.41
C ASP A 88 3.29 -8.22 -7.70
N ALA A 89 3.38 -9.54 -7.84
CA ALA A 89 2.23 -10.40 -8.11
C ALA A 89 1.23 -10.39 -6.94
N GLY A 90 1.70 -10.49 -5.69
CA GLY A 90 0.86 -10.39 -4.50
C GLY A 90 0.22 -9.01 -4.35
N LEU A 91 1.00 -7.93 -4.49
CA LEU A 91 0.46 -6.56 -4.43
C LEU A 91 -0.59 -6.30 -5.52
N ALA A 92 -0.38 -6.80 -6.74
CA ALA A 92 -1.33 -6.64 -7.83
C ALA A 92 -2.71 -7.28 -7.56
N THR A 93 -2.82 -8.15 -6.55
CA THR A 93 -4.12 -8.71 -6.14
C THR A 93 -4.91 -7.81 -5.20
N ILE A 94 -4.27 -6.82 -4.56
CA ILE A 94 -4.90 -5.96 -3.55
C ILE A 94 -5.99 -5.10 -4.18
N ALA A 95 -5.65 -4.32 -5.22
CA ALA A 95 -6.59 -3.43 -5.89
C ALA A 95 -7.86 -4.13 -6.41
N PRO A 96 -7.78 -5.24 -7.17
CA PRO A 96 -8.99 -5.95 -7.62
C PRO A 96 -9.70 -6.72 -6.50
N GLY A 97 -8.99 -7.12 -5.45
CA GLY A 97 -9.57 -7.84 -4.33
C GLY A 97 -10.32 -6.95 -3.34
N PHE A 98 -9.81 -5.73 -3.12
CA PHE A 98 -10.28 -4.77 -2.12
C PHE A 98 -10.47 -3.36 -2.72
N PRO A 99 -11.40 -3.18 -3.69
CA PRO A 99 -11.65 -1.87 -4.31
C PRO A 99 -12.18 -0.81 -3.33
N THR A 100 -12.66 -1.22 -2.15
CA THR A 100 -13.16 -0.32 -1.08
C THR A 100 -12.10 0.04 -0.04
N LEU A 101 -10.82 -0.22 -0.30
CA LEU A 101 -9.76 0.03 0.67
C LEU A 101 -9.60 1.54 0.93
N ILE A 102 -9.68 1.92 2.21
CA ILE A 102 -9.58 3.29 2.73
C ILE A 102 -8.20 3.51 3.36
N ASP A 103 -7.68 2.51 4.07
CA ASP A 103 -6.40 2.57 4.79
C ASP A 103 -5.47 1.43 4.37
N LEU A 104 -4.28 1.80 3.87
CA LEU A 104 -3.25 0.85 3.45
C LEU A 104 -1.93 1.17 4.13
N SER A 105 -1.37 0.18 4.82
CA SER A 105 -0.01 0.25 5.35
C SER A 105 0.90 -0.80 4.74
N LEU A 106 2.06 -0.36 4.24
CA LEU A 106 3.10 -1.20 3.68
C LEU A 106 4.41 -0.97 4.45
N SER A 107 4.88 -1.99 5.16
CA SER A 107 6.10 -1.95 5.96
C SER A 107 7.07 -3.05 5.52
N ILE A 108 8.34 -2.67 5.26
CA ILE A 108 9.45 -3.61 4.95
C ILE A 108 9.08 -4.58 3.80
N VAL A 109 8.45 -4.05 2.73
CA VAL A 109 8.09 -4.85 1.55
C VAL A 109 9.19 -4.72 0.50
N SER A 110 10.15 -5.64 0.53
CA SER A 110 11.46 -5.47 -0.12
C SER A 110 11.58 -6.00 -1.56
N PHE A 111 10.60 -6.77 -2.07
CA PHE A 111 10.70 -7.50 -3.36
C PHE A 111 9.76 -6.98 -4.45
N ILE A 112 9.28 -5.75 -4.30
CA ILE A 112 8.46 -5.08 -5.29
C ILE A 112 9.42 -4.53 -6.36
N VAL A 113 9.06 -4.61 -7.64
CA VAL A 113 9.83 -4.03 -8.77
C VAL A 113 9.02 -2.91 -9.45
N GLY A 114 7.81 -2.66 -8.96
CA GLY A 114 7.07 -1.43 -9.19
C GLY A 114 5.78 -1.64 -9.94
N LYS A 115 5.59 -2.81 -10.56
CA LYS A 115 4.35 -3.15 -11.24
C LYS A 115 3.20 -3.31 -10.25
N GLY A 116 3.44 -3.97 -9.11
CA GLY A 116 2.41 -4.19 -8.09
C GLY A 116 1.94 -2.88 -7.46
N LEU A 117 2.86 -1.93 -7.23
CA LEU A 117 2.52 -0.60 -6.75
C LEU A 117 1.71 0.21 -7.77
N SER A 118 2.03 0.10 -9.07
CA SER A 118 1.22 0.75 -10.10
C SER A 118 -0.23 0.25 -10.08
N GLU A 119 -0.47 -1.05 -9.95
CA GLU A 119 -1.83 -1.60 -9.84
C GLU A 119 -2.59 -1.02 -8.62
N ILE A 120 -1.90 -0.85 -7.49
CA ILE A 120 -2.46 -0.21 -6.29
C ILE A 120 -2.85 1.24 -6.60
N VAL A 121 -1.93 2.02 -7.15
CA VAL A 121 -2.15 3.44 -7.46
C VAL A 121 -3.32 3.63 -8.44
N TYR A 122 -3.41 2.80 -9.48
CA TYR A 122 -4.44 2.92 -10.50
C TYR A 122 -5.75 2.19 -10.17
N GLY A 123 -5.81 1.43 -9.08
CA GLY A 123 -6.99 0.67 -8.70
C GLY A 123 -7.68 1.12 -7.40
N LEU A 124 -6.94 1.75 -6.47
CA LEU A 124 -7.49 2.19 -5.17
C LEU A 124 -7.85 3.69 -5.16
N HIS A 125 -8.87 4.05 -5.93
CA HIS A 125 -9.24 5.47 -6.11
C HIS A 125 -9.87 6.14 -4.87
N ILE A 126 -10.41 5.35 -3.95
CA ILE A 126 -11.04 5.89 -2.74
C ILE A 126 -10.10 5.94 -1.54
N LEU A 127 -8.84 5.52 -1.70
CA LEU A 127 -7.86 5.45 -0.62
C LEU A 127 -7.71 6.82 0.06
N GLU A 128 -7.80 6.80 1.39
CA GLU A 128 -7.74 7.98 2.24
C GLU A 128 -6.44 8.06 3.04
N LYS A 129 -5.90 6.92 3.46
CA LYS A 129 -4.69 6.83 4.28
C LYS A 129 -3.68 5.89 3.65
N LEU A 130 -2.44 6.35 3.61
CA LEU A 130 -1.32 5.58 3.11
C LEU A 130 -0.13 5.71 4.05
N ASP A 131 0.26 4.58 4.63
CA ASP A 131 1.40 4.48 5.51
C ASP A 131 2.50 3.62 4.88
N ILE A 132 3.71 4.14 4.79
CA ILE A 132 4.84 3.49 4.13
C ILE A 132 6.06 3.51 5.04
N PHE A 133 6.50 2.33 5.48
CA PHE A 133 7.65 2.21 6.39
C PHE A 133 8.75 1.35 5.76
N GLN A 134 9.98 1.87 5.72
CA GLN A 134 11.18 1.13 5.26
C GLN A 134 11.04 0.47 3.87
N CYS A 135 10.19 1.03 3.00
CA CYS A 135 9.96 0.54 1.64
C CYS A 135 10.87 1.26 0.65
N GLN A 136 12.02 0.67 0.32
CA GLN A 136 13.02 1.32 -0.55
C GLN A 136 12.59 1.47 -2.01
N ILE A 137 11.53 0.79 -2.45
CA ILE A 137 11.00 0.97 -3.81
C ILE A 137 10.23 2.29 -3.98
N ILE A 138 9.74 2.88 -2.89
CA ILE A 138 8.91 4.07 -2.99
C ILE A 138 9.80 5.25 -3.37
N THR A 139 9.44 5.88 -4.48
CA THR A 139 10.14 7.03 -5.08
C THR A 139 9.18 8.21 -5.17
N ASP A 140 9.71 9.40 -5.46
CA ASP A 140 8.88 10.58 -5.71
C ASP A 140 7.85 10.38 -6.82
N LYS A 141 8.17 9.55 -7.82
CA LYS A 141 7.25 9.20 -8.90
C LYS A 141 5.99 8.52 -8.36
N TYR A 142 6.13 7.59 -7.42
CA TYR A 142 4.96 6.90 -6.85
C TYR A 142 4.10 7.85 -6.01
N LEU A 143 4.72 8.73 -5.21
CA LEU A 143 3.97 9.74 -4.46
C LEU A 143 3.21 10.70 -5.39
N LEU A 144 3.81 11.08 -6.52
CA LEU A 144 3.12 11.84 -7.57
C LEU A 144 1.98 11.05 -8.21
N ASP A 145 2.18 9.76 -8.49
CA ASP A 145 1.14 8.94 -9.11
C ASP A 145 -0.03 8.72 -8.11
N PHE A 146 0.24 8.52 -6.81
CA PHE A 146 -0.78 8.52 -5.75
C PHE A 146 -1.54 9.85 -5.67
N SER A 147 -0.84 11.00 -5.75
CA SER A 147 -1.49 12.32 -5.69
C SER A 147 -2.42 12.62 -6.86
N LYS A 148 -2.25 11.91 -7.98
CA LYS A 148 -3.12 12.01 -9.15
C LYS A 148 -4.31 11.05 -9.11
N ASN A 149 -4.11 9.85 -8.59
CA ASN A 149 -5.08 8.75 -8.73
C ASN A 149 -5.90 8.47 -7.46
N CYS A 150 -5.47 8.99 -6.30
CA CYS A 150 -6.16 8.84 -5.02
C CYS A 150 -6.63 10.22 -4.50
N PRO A 151 -7.69 10.82 -5.09
CA PRO A 151 -8.14 12.19 -4.75
C PRO A 151 -8.70 12.34 -3.34
N ASN A 152 -9.02 11.24 -2.66
CA ASN A 152 -9.54 11.24 -1.29
C ASN A 152 -8.44 11.19 -0.22
N MET A 153 -7.18 11.02 -0.61
CA MET A 153 -6.08 10.89 0.34
C MET A 153 -5.98 12.10 1.27
N ASN A 154 -6.14 11.84 2.56
CA ASN A 154 -6.14 12.82 3.64
C ASN A 154 -4.96 12.62 4.62
N SER A 155 -4.34 11.43 4.64
CA SER A 155 -3.21 11.09 5.48
C SER A 155 -2.12 10.37 4.68
N LEU A 156 -0.88 10.84 4.82
CA LEU A 156 0.31 10.19 4.25
C LEU A 156 1.41 10.12 5.31
N THR A 157 1.81 8.91 5.68
CA THR A 157 2.95 8.68 6.57
C THR A 157 4.05 7.99 5.79
N THR A 158 5.27 8.52 5.83
CA THR A 158 6.42 7.81 5.28
C THR A 158 7.59 7.83 6.25
N ASP A 159 8.19 6.66 6.46
CA ASP A 159 9.32 6.48 7.36
C ASP A 159 10.46 5.71 6.67
N SER A 160 11.70 6.18 6.84
CA SER A 160 12.92 5.46 6.45
C SER A 160 12.93 4.99 4.98
N CYS A 161 12.26 5.75 4.10
CA CYS A 161 12.20 5.48 2.66
C CYS A 161 13.29 6.30 1.94
N SER A 162 14.41 5.67 1.58
CA SER A 162 15.62 6.41 1.15
C SER A 162 15.58 7.01 -0.26
N ASN A 163 14.54 6.71 -1.04
CA ASN A 163 14.36 7.15 -2.42
C ASN A 163 13.29 8.24 -2.59
N ILE A 164 12.85 8.84 -1.48
CA ILE A 164 12.00 10.03 -1.45
C ILE A 164 12.90 11.26 -1.30
N TRP A 165 12.78 12.21 -2.22
CA TRP A 165 13.53 13.47 -2.24
C TRP A 165 12.62 14.69 -2.10
N ASN A 166 13.22 15.88 -2.02
CA ASN A 166 12.51 17.17 -2.02
C ASN A 166 11.49 17.34 -3.16
N TYR A 167 11.63 16.61 -4.27
CA TYR A 167 10.74 16.74 -5.42
C TYR A 167 9.32 16.24 -5.11
N SER A 168 9.15 15.16 -4.35
CA SER A 168 7.81 14.68 -3.96
C SER A 168 7.06 15.67 -3.08
N LEU A 169 7.78 16.37 -2.20
CA LEU A 169 7.21 17.34 -1.27
C LEU A 169 6.53 18.53 -1.97
N LYS A 170 6.93 18.86 -3.20
CA LYS A 170 6.29 19.92 -3.99
C LYS A 170 4.84 19.58 -4.35
N PHE A 171 4.54 18.31 -4.61
CA PHE A 171 3.19 17.84 -4.94
C PHE A 171 2.30 17.71 -3.71
N VAL A 172 2.90 17.35 -2.58
CA VAL A 172 2.25 17.35 -1.26
C VAL A 172 1.87 18.77 -0.85
N ALA A 173 2.80 19.72 -0.98
CA ALA A 173 2.60 21.12 -0.61
C ALA A 173 1.50 21.84 -1.41
N GLY A 174 0.99 21.25 -2.48
CA GLY A 174 0.09 21.93 -3.42
C GLY A 174 0.71 23.20 -4.04
N ASN A 175 2.04 23.38 -3.92
CA ASN A 175 2.74 24.58 -4.36
C ASN A 175 3.34 24.33 -5.74
N THR A 176 2.51 24.46 -6.77
CA THR A 176 3.03 24.59 -8.12
C THR A 176 2.38 25.78 -8.78
N THR A 177 3.15 26.86 -8.94
CA THR A 177 3.05 27.84 -10.03
C THR A 177 3.15 27.22 -11.44
N ILE A 178 2.96 25.90 -11.56
CA ILE A 178 3.04 25.12 -12.77
C ILE A 178 1.81 24.20 -12.79
N ASP A 179 0.72 24.71 -13.37
CA ASP A 179 -0.49 23.97 -13.78
C ASP A 179 -0.20 22.85 -14.82
N LEU A 180 1.06 22.52 -15.12
CA LEU A 180 1.45 21.59 -16.18
C LEU A 180 1.63 20.14 -15.71
N VAL A 181 1.67 19.85 -14.39
CA VAL A 181 1.76 18.49 -13.86
C VAL A 181 0.70 18.29 -12.77
N GLY A 182 -0.56 18.20 -13.18
CA GLY A 182 -1.75 18.16 -12.31
C GLY A 182 -1.87 16.94 -11.39
N GLY A 183 -1.06 16.89 -10.34
CA GLY A 183 -1.26 16.02 -9.18
C GLY A 183 -1.26 16.88 -7.92
N MET A 184 -2.37 16.87 -7.17
CA MET A 184 -2.49 17.57 -5.90
C MET A 184 -3.25 16.65 -4.95
N PHE A 185 -2.66 16.34 -3.79
CA PHE A 185 -3.45 15.77 -2.70
C PHE A 185 -4.36 16.85 -2.12
N ARG A 186 -5.51 17.09 -2.78
CA ARG A 186 -6.40 18.23 -2.49
C ARG A 186 -7.07 18.15 -1.12
N LYS A 187 -7.12 16.96 -0.51
CA LYS A 187 -7.71 16.70 0.79
C LYS A 187 -6.68 16.34 1.87
N LEU A 188 -5.39 16.42 1.55
CA LEU A 188 -4.35 16.08 2.53
C LEU A 188 -4.46 17.02 3.72
N THR A 189 -4.54 16.45 4.91
CA THR A 189 -4.62 17.17 6.18
C THR A 189 -3.54 16.71 7.15
N HIS A 190 -3.02 15.50 6.97
CA HIS A 190 -2.00 14.93 7.84
C HIS A 190 -0.84 14.41 6.99
N ILE A 191 0.37 14.86 7.31
CA ILE A 191 1.58 14.29 6.76
C ILE A 191 2.63 14.08 7.85
N GLU A 192 3.21 12.88 7.85
CA GLU A 192 4.33 12.55 8.72
C GLU A 192 5.49 12.00 7.89
N LEU A 193 6.66 12.63 8.06
CA LEU A 193 7.87 12.37 7.31
C LEU A 193 9.02 12.12 8.28
N SER A 194 9.45 10.87 8.37
CA SER A 194 10.40 10.40 9.38
C SER A 194 11.56 9.64 8.74
N GLY A 195 12.80 9.84 9.22
CA GLY A 195 13.97 9.12 8.71
C GLY A 195 14.25 9.30 7.21
N LEU A 196 13.81 10.41 6.61
CA LEU A 196 13.99 10.72 5.18
C LEU A 196 15.26 11.54 4.99
N LEU A 197 16.39 10.84 4.96
CA LEU A 197 17.75 11.41 4.91
C LEU A 197 18.04 12.32 3.71
N ARG A 198 17.19 12.28 2.69
CA ARG A 198 17.36 13.05 1.45
C ARG A 198 16.44 14.26 1.33
N ILE A 199 15.60 14.47 2.33
CA ILE A 199 14.77 15.67 2.45
C ILE A 199 15.55 16.73 3.22
N THR A 200 15.58 17.94 2.67
CA THR A 200 16.20 19.12 3.28
C THR A 200 15.16 20.23 3.44
N ASP A 201 15.56 21.33 4.08
CA ASP A 201 14.71 22.51 4.24
C ASP A 201 14.13 23.02 2.91
N GLU A 202 14.83 22.83 1.79
CA GLU A 202 14.31 23.19 0.45
C GLU A 202 13.02 22.46 0.07
N GLY A 203 12.85 21.21 0.52
CA GLY A 203 11.62 20.45 0.31
C GLY A 203 10.53 20.77 1.32
N ILE A 204 10.92 21.17 2.54
CA ILE A 204 10.01 21.45 3.65
C ILE A 204 9.37 22.84 3.56
N ILE A 205 10.16 23.85 3.19
CA ILE A 205 9.71 25.26 3.10
C ILE A 205 8.41 25.40 2.29
N PRO A 206 8.29 24.81 1.08
CA PRO A 206 7.06 24.90 0.29
C PRO A 206 5.84 24.30 0.98
N ILE A 207 6.01 23.22 1.75
CA ILE A 207 4.92 22.60 2.52
C ILE A 207 4.44 23.61 3.56
N VAL A 208 5.33 24.08 4.44
CA VAL A 208 5.00 25.00 5.54
C VAL A 208 4.35 26.28 5.04
N GLN A 209 4.80 26.82 3.90
CA GLN A 209 4.26 28.05 3.32
C GLN A 209 2.84 27.91 2.75
N ASN A 210 2.44 26.69 2.36
CA ASN A 210 1.15 26.41 1.72
C ASN A 210 0.15 25.65 2.60
N CYS A 211 0.52 25.33 3.84
CA CYS A 211 -0.36 24.65 4.77
C CYS A 211 -1.64 25.46 4.99
N ALA A 212 -2.79 24.93 4.54
CA ALA A 212 -4.09 25.42 4.98
C ALA A 212 -4.19 25.29 6.52
N ALA A 213 -5.06 26.07 7.16
CA ALA A 213 -5.15 26.18 8.63
C ALA A 213 -5.38 24.84 9.40
N ASN A 214 -5.70 23.75 8.70
CA ASN A 214 -5.96 22.42 9.26
C ASN A 214 -4.92 21.36 8.83
N PHE A 215 -3.78 21.77 8.28
CA PHE A 215 -2.74 20.85 7.81
C PHE A 215 -1.70 20.58 8.91
N VAL A 216 -1.62 19.33 9.36
CA VAL A 216 -0.68 18.85 10.38
C VAL A 216 0.52 18.23 9.69
N VAL A 217 1.70 18.74 10.03
CA VAL A 217 2.99 18.27 9.48
C VAL A 217 3.90 17.87 10.62
N SER A 218 4.36 16.61 10.58
CA SER A 218 5.37 16.09 11.50
C SER A 218 6.63 15.73 10.72
N PHE A 219 7.78 16.24 11.18
CA PHE A 219 9.10 15.91 10.64
C PHE A 219 9.99 15.36 11.75
N ASN A 220 10.40 14.09 11.64
CA ASN A 220 11.30 13.44 12.59
C ASN A 220 12.52 12.86 11.85
N ASN A 221 13.52 13.71 11.60
CA ASN A 221 14.85 13.26 11.18
C ASN A 221 15.77 13.25 12.41
N SER A 222 16.01 12.05 12.94
CA SER A 222 16.97 11.81 14.03
C SER A 222 18.41 11.73 13.51
#